data_AF-A0A5K0YSD2-F1
#
_entry.id   AF-A0A5K0YSD2-F1
#
_cell.length_a   1.000
_cell.length_b   1.000
_cell.length_c   1.000
_cell.angle_alpha   90.00
_cell.angle_beta   90.00
_cell.angle_gamma   90.00
#
_symmetry.space_group_name_H-M   'P 1'
#
loop_
_entity.id
_entity.type
_entity.pdbx_description
1 polymer ?
#
loop_
_entity_poly.entity_id
_entity_poly.type
_entity_poly.pdbx_seq_one_letter_code
_entity_poly.pdbx_strand_id
1 'polypeptide(L)'
;MVFIAFITMTVFLRTTMHVDTNGAQNYMGAIFFSMIMLMVDSFPELAMTVSRLPVFQRQRDFYFYPAWAYSLTTAVWKIPHSLLESFIWTATTYYVIGYTPEAG
;
A
#
# COMPACT_ATOMS: atom_id res chain seq x y z
N MET A 1 3.24 5.43 3.23
CA MET A 1 2.98 4.26 4.12
C MET A 1 3.33 4.36 5.59
N VAL A 2 4.61 4.49 6.03
CA VAL A 2 4.95 4.31 7.48
C VAL A 2 4.18 5.26 8.42
N PHE A 3 4.02 6.54 8.05
CA PHE A 3 3.20 7.49 8.83
C PHE A 3 1.73 7.07 8.92
N ILE A 4 1.14 6.60 7.81
CA ILE A 4 -0.25 6.13 7.75
C ILE A 4 -0.41 4.85 8.58
N ALA A 5 0.59 3.98 8.55
CA ALA A 5 0.66 2.78 9.39
C ALA A 5 0.64 3.15 10.87
N PHE A 6 1.46 4.12 11.31
CA PHE A 6 1.42 4.63 12.68
C PHE A 6 0.06 5.21 13.08
N ILE A 7 -0.57 6.01 12.21
CA ILE A 7 -1.92 6.55 12.46
C ILE A 7 -2.92 5.39 12.62
N THR A 8 -2.90 4.42 11.71
CA THR A 8 -3.77 3.24 11.75
C THR A 8 -3.57 2.43 13.03
N MET A 9 -2.31 2.24 13.45
CA MET A 9 -1.95 1.56 14.70
C MET A 9 -2.52 2.28 15.93
N THR A 10 -2.50 3.62 15.94
CA THR A 10 -3.05 4.39 17.06
C THR A 10 -4.58 4.38 17.10
N VAL A 11 -5.24 4.27 15.94
CA VAL A 11 -6.70 4.26 15.83
C VAL A 11 -7.30 2.90 16.20
N PHE A 12 -6.66 1.79 15.78
CA PHE A 12 -7.15 0.42 16.00
C PHE A 12 -6.30 -0.33 17.02
N LEU A 13 -6.20 0.23 18.22
CA LEU A 13 -5.38 -0.34 19.29
C LEU A 13 -6.08 -1.56 19.93
N ARG A 14 -5.34 -2.68 20.02
CA ARG A 14 -5.77 -3.99 20.58
C ARG A 14 -6.58 -3.91 21.89
N THR A 15 -6.33 -2.90 22.72
CA THR A 15 -6.96 -2.71 24.04
C THR A 15 -8.48 -2.47 23.99
N THR A 16 -9.04 -2.07 22.84
CA THR A 16 -10.48 -1.78 22.66
C THR A 16 -11.28 -2.95 22.06
N MET A 17 -10.61 -4.01 21.58
CA MET A 17 -11.29 -5.10 20.86
C MET A 17 -11.60 -6.28 21.78
N HIS A 18 -12.75 -6.18 22.46
CA HIS A 18 -13.37 -7.32 23.14
C HIS A 18 -14.16 -8.17 22.13
N VAL A 19 -14.28 -9.48 22.38
CA VAL A 19 -15.08 -10.41 21.55
C VAL A 19 -16.56 -10.21 21.86
N ASP A 20 -17.07 -9.05 21.46
CA ASP A 20 -18.46 -8.63 21.61
C ASP A 20 -18.96 -8.05 20.27
N THR A 21 -20.27 -7.83 20.14
CA THR A 21 -20.91 -7.27 18.94
C THR A 21 -20.28 -5.95 18.49
N ASN A 22 -19.86 -5.12 19.46
CA ASN A 22 -19.15 -3.85 19.20
C ASN A 22 -17.72 -4.08 18.69
N GLY A 23 -17.06 -5.16 19.11
CA GLY A 23 -15.76 -5.56 18.60
C GLY A 23 -15.82 -5.97 17.13
N ALA A 24 -16.86 -6.71 16.73
CA ALA A 24 -17.07 -7.11 15.33
C ALA A 24 -17.21 -5.91 14.38
N GLN A 25 -17.95 -4.88 14.80
CA GLN A 25 -18.06 -3.63 14.03
C GLN A 25 -16.70 -2.90 13.91
N ASN A 26 -15.89 -2.91 14.97
CA ASN A 26 -14.55 -2.32 14.94
C ASN A 26 -13.60 -3.09 14.01
N TYR A 27 -13.65 -4.43 13.99
CA TYR A 27 -12.89 -5.25 13.04
C TYR A 27 -13.28 -4.95 11.59
N MET A 28 -14.59 -4.86 11.30
CA MET A 28 -15.08 -4.56 9.96
C MET A 28 -14.67 -3.13 9.52
N GLY A 29 -14.73 -2.17 10.45
CA GLY A 29 -14.24 -0.81 10.23
C GLY A 29 -12.73 -0.74 9.97
N ALA A 30 -11.94 -1.56 10.66
CA ALA A 30 -10.48 -1.63 10.46
C ALA A 30 -10.13 -2.15 9.06
N ILE A 31 -10.78 -3.24 8.62
CA ILE A 31 -10.56 -3.81 7.29
C ILE A 31 -10.97 -2.80 6.21
N PHE A 32 -12.13 -2.17 6.34
CA PHE A 32 -12.60 -1.16 5.39
C PHE A 32 -11.65 0.04 5.30
N PHE A 33 -11.22 0.57 6.45
CA PHE A 33 -10.25 1.67 6.50
C PHE A 33 -8.91 1.29 5.87
N SER A 34 -8.44 0.07 6.12
CA SER A 34 -7.19 -0.43 5.52
C SER A 34 -7.26 -0.49 3.99
N MET A 35 -8.40 -0.90 3.44
CA MET A 35 -8.63 -0.99 2.01
C MET A 35 -8.67 0.40 1.35
N ILE A 36 -9.34 1.38 1.99
CA ILE A 36 -9.35 2.77 1.52
C ILE A 36 -7.93 3.35 1.53
N MET A 37 -7.17 3.13 2.59
CA MET A 37 -5.80 3.64 2.70
C MET A 37 -4.89 3.08 1.60
N LEU A 38 -5.00 1.79 1.29
CA LEU A 38 -4.28 1.17 0.17
C LEU A 38 -4.67 1.77 -1.19
N MET A 39 -5.95 2.06 -1.41
CA MET A 39 -6.39 2.74 -2.64
C MET A 39 -5.83 4.17 -2.74
N VAL A 40 -5.80 4.92 -1.63
CA VAL A 40 -5.34 6.32 -1.60
C VAL A 40 -3.84 6.42 -1.85
N ASP A 41 -3.04 5.46 -1.36
CA ASP A 41 -1.57 5.49 -1.56
C ASP A 41 -1.15 5.26 -3.03
N SER A 42 -2.04 4.67 -3.86
CA SER A 42 -1.81 4.52 -5.30
C SER A 42 -1.85 5.84 -6.08
N PHE A 43 -2.47 6.91 -5.54
CA PHE A 43 -2.63 8.19 -6.24
C PHE A 43 -1.31 8.97 -6.41
N PRO A 44 -0.48 9.17 -5.38
CA PRO A 44 0.84 9.79 -5.51
C PRO A 44 1.74 9.08 -6.54
N GLU A 45 1.68 7.75 -6.60
CA GLU A 45 2.47 6.95 -7.53
C GLU A 45 2.09 7.20 -9.00
N LEU A 46 0.79 7.38 -9.26
CA LEU A 46 0.28 7.79 -10.57
C LEU A 46 0.74 9.21 -10.93
N ALA A 47 0.67 10.17 -10.00
CA ALA A 47 1.12 11.53 -10.23
C ALA A 47 2.62 11.62 -10.57
N MET A 48 3.46 10.82 -9.88
CA MET A 48 4.89 10.69 -10.21
C MET A 48 5.13 10.03 -11.57
N THR A 49 4.27 9.11 -12.00
CA THR A 49 4.38 8.49 -13.33
C THR A 49 4.06 9.52 -14.42
N VAL A 50 3.05 10.35 -14.21
CA VAL A 50 2.68 11.45 -15.13
C VAL A 50 3.78 12.51 -15.20
N SER A 51 4.46 12.83 -14.10
CA SER A 51 5.57 13.80 -14.12
C SER A 51 6.83 13.29 -14.82
N ARG A 52 7.03 11.97 -14.89
CA ARG A 52 8.13 11.34 -15.65
C ARG A 52 7.82 11.17 -17.14
N LEU A 53 6.56 11.24 -17.54
CA LEU A 53 6.10 11.15 -18.93
C LEU A 53 6.79 12.15 -19.90
N PRO A 54 6.98 13.46 -19.57
CA PRO A 54 7.67 14.39 -20.47
C PRO A 54 9.15 14.07 -20.67
N VAL A 55 9.81 13.44 -19.68
CA VAL A 55 11.19 12.96 -19.81
C VAL A 55 11.25 11.75 -20.76
N PHE A 56 10.27 10.86 -20.67
CA PHE A 56 10.12 9.75 -21.61
C PHE A 56 9.85 10.24 -23.04
N GLN A 57 8.99 11.24 -23.22
CA GLN A 57 8.76 11.86 -24.53
C GLN A 57 10.04 12.45 -25.13
N ARG A 58 10.85 13.15 -24.32
CA ARG A 58 12.18 13.66 -24.72
C ARG A 58 13.13 12.53 -25.14
N GLN A 59 13.20 11.43 -24.39
CA GLN A 59 14.07 10.28 -24.73
C GLN A 59 13.62 9.52 -25.98
N ARG A 60 12.30 9.43 -26.20
CA ARG A 60 11.71 8.82 -27.41
C ARG A 60 12.04 9.64 -28.67
N ASP A 61 12.00 10.96 -28.58
CA ASP A 61 12.27 11.84 -29.72
C ASP A 61 13.75 11.77 -30.18
N PHE A 62 14.67 11.32 -29.32
CA PHE A 62 16.07 11.02 -29.67
C PHE A 62 16.31 9.57 -30.14
N TYR A 63 15.27 8.75 -30.36
CA TYR A 63 15.36 7.36 -30.90
C TYR A 63 16.21 6.36 -30.09
N PHE A 64 16.61 6.66 -28.84
CA PHE A 64 17.56 5.82 -28.10
C PHE A 64 16.99 4.51 -27.53
N TYR A 65 15.72 4.47 -27.07
CA TYR A 65 15.14 3.28 -26.45
C TYR A 65 13.64 3.10 -26.77
N PRO A 66 13.17 1.87 -27.06
CA PRO A 66 11.76 1.59 -27.26
C PRO A 66 10.99 1.62 -25.92
N ALA A 67 9.71 2.00 -25.99
CA ALA A 67 8.83 2.19 -24.82
C ALA A 67 8.76 0.98 -23.87
N TRP A 68 8.87 -0.23 -24.44
CA TRP A 68 8.79 -1.47 -23.68
C TRP A 68 10.00 -1.73 -22.78
N ALA A 69 11.20 -1.23 -23.14
CA ALA A 69 12.41 -1.45 -22.35
C ALA A 69 12.40 -0.58 -21.07
N TYR A 70 11.82 0.62 -21.16
CA TYR A 70 11.64 1.52 -20.03
C TYR A 70 10.53 1.04 -19.06
N SER A 71 9.43 0.51 -19.59
CA SER A 71 8.39 -0.09 -18.76
C SER A 71 8.86 -1.39 -18.08
N LEU A 72 9.69 -2.20 -18.75
CA LEU A 72 10.25 -3.43 -18.17
C LEU A 72 11.15 -3.13 -16.98
N THR A 73 12.09 -2.17 -17.12
CA THR A 73 13.01 -1.80 -16.04
C THR A 73 12.31 -1.17 -14.84
N THR A 74 11.29 -0.34 -15.07
CA THR A 74 10.47 0.21 -13.99
C THR A 74 9.58 -0.84 -13.33
N ALA A 75 9.01 -1.78 -14.09
CA ALA A 75 8.21 -2.88 -13.55
C ALA A 75 9.05 -3.82 -12.68
N VAL A 76 10.25 -4.19 -13.14
CA VAL A 76 11.20 -5.03 -12.38
C VAL A 76 11.51 -4.41 -11.02
N TRP A 77 11.57 -3.07 -10.93
CA TRP A 77 11.86 -2.40 -9.66
C TRP A 77 10.62 -2.12 -8.80
N LYS A 78 9.45 -1.94 -9.42
CA LYS A 78 8.18 -1.76 -8.69
C LYS A 78 7.70 -3.04 -8.00
N ILE A 79 7.91 -4.21 -8.59
CA ILE A 79 7.46 -5.51 -8.03
C ILE A 79 8.04 -5.74 -6.61
N PRO A 80 9.37 -5.71 -6.38
CA PRO A 80 9.92 -5.94 -5.06
C PRO A 80 9.54 -4.83 -4.06
N HIS A 81 9.44 -3.58 -4.52
CA HIS A 81 8.99 -2.47 -3.68
C HIS A 81 7.55 -2.68 -3.18
N SER A 82 6.62 -3.01 -4.08
CA SER A 82 5.22 -3.26 -3.73
C SER A 82 5.04 -4.48 -2.81
N LEU A 83 5.82 -5.55 -3.03
CA LEU A 83 5.83 -6.72 -2.13
C LEU A 83 6.29 -6.36 -0.72
N LEU A 84 7.39 -5.61 -0.59
CA LEU A 84 7.90 -5.17 0.71
C LEU A 84 6.88 -4.30 1.44
N GLU A 85 6.25 -3.38 0.72
CA GLU A 85 5.25 -2.46 1.24
C GLU A 85 3.99 -3.18 1.75
N SER A 86 3.45 -4.10 0.95
CA SER A 86 2.31 -4.94 1.34
C SER A 86 2.64 -5.84 2.53
N PHE A 87 3.86 -6.38 2.59
CA PHE A 87 4.33 -7.19 3.71
C PHE A 87 4.40 -6.39 5.01
N ILE A 88 5.01 -5.19 4.98
CA ILE A 88 5.09 -4.30 6.15
C ILE A 88 3.70 -3.89 6.61
N TRP A 89 2.80 -3.55 5.67
CA TRP A 89 1.42 -3.18 5.99
C TRP A 89 0.66 -4.32 6.68
N THR A 90 0.72 -5.53 6.11
CA THR A 90 0.07 -6.71 6.67
C THR A 90 0.65 -7.08 8.03
N ALA A 91 1.97 -7.08 8.19
CA ALA A 91 2.60 -7.37 9.49
C ALA A 91 2.18 -6.35 10.56
N THR A 92 2.21 -5.06 10.22
CA THR A 92 1.82 -3.95 11.12
C THR A 92 0.36 -4.07 11.56
N THR A 93 -0.55 -4.22 10.60
CA THR A 93 -1.99 -4.33 10.89
C THR A 93 -2.31 -5.61 11.66
N TYR A 94 -1.67 -6.73 11.31
CA TYR A 94 -1.85 -7.99 12.01
C TYR A 94 -1.45 -7.94 13.49
N TYR A 95 -0.26 -7.40 13.77
CA TYR A 95 0.22 -7.29 15.15
C TYR A 95 -0.57 -6.30 15.99
N VAL A 96 -1.03 -5.18 15.42
CA VAL A 96 -1.67 -4.11 16.20
C VAL A 96 -3.16 -4.31 16.38
N ILE A 97 -3.84 -4.86 15.38
CA ILE A 97 -5.25 -5.21 15.48
C ILE A 97 -5.40 -6.49 16.32
N GLY A 98 -4.40 -7.39 16.30
CA GLY A 98 -4.48 -8.64 17.06
C GLY A 98 -5.53 -9.57 16.47
N TYR A 99 -5.55 -9.69 15.13
CA TYR A 99 -6.34 -10.70 14.44
C TYR A 99 -6.02 -12.10 14.98
N THR A 100 -6.94 -13.05 14.76
CA THR A 100 -6.79 -14.44 15.21
C THR A 100 -5.41 -15.01 14.82
N PRO A 101 -4.67 -15.62 15.78
CA PRO A 101 -3.35 -16.23 15.55
C PRO A 101 -3.39 -17.47 14.65
N GLU A 102 -4.59 -17.91 14.27
CA GLU A 102 -4.83 -19.09 13.45
C GLU A 102 -4.95 -18.66 11.98
N ALA A 103 -4.19 -19.32 11.11
CA ALA A 103 -4.40 -19.27 9.67
C ALA A 103 -5.59 -20.20 9.34
N GLY A 104 -6.81 -19.80 9.70
CA GLY A 104 -8.03 -20.59 9.56
C GLY A 104 -9.26 -19.74 9.36
#